data_AF-A0A117RPP1-F1
#
_entry.id   AF-A0A117RPP1-F1
#
_cell.length_a   1.000
_cell.length_b   1.000
_cell.length_c   1.000
_cell.angle_alpha   90.00
_cell.angle_beta   90.00
_cell.angle_gamma   90.00
#
_symmetry.space_group_name_H-M   'P 1'
#
loop_
_entity.id
_entity.type
_entity.pdbx_description
1 polymer ?
#
loop_
_entity_poly.entity_id
_entity_poly.type
_entity_poly.pdbx_seq_one_letter_code
_entity_poly.pdbx_strand_id
1 'polypeptide(L)' 'MSEALRRITDAVADVTEEELAEVLGALGAQRRPQKLTQRAVRTPLPLPGGSSNIRSEVEWI' A
#
# COMPACT_ATOMS: atom_id res chain seq x y z
N MET A 1 -18.51 15.73 -8.99
CA MET A 1 -17.66 16.12 -7.85
C MET A 1 -18.60 16.51 -6.71
N SER A 2 -18.48 15.91 -5.52
CA SER A 2 -19.36 16.25 -4.40
C SER A 2 -18.97 17.58 -3.77
N GLU A 3 -19.96 18.32 -3.24
CA GLU A 3 -19.75 19.62 -2.59
C GLU A 3 -18.76 19.54 -1.42
N ALA A 4 -18.80 18.45 -0.65
CA ALA A 4 -17.87 18.18 0.45
C ALA A 4 -16.41 18.12 -0.04
N LEU A 5 -16.15 17.47 -1.18
CA LEU A 5 -14.80 17.40 -1.73
C LEU A 5 -14.36 18.76 -2.26
N ARG A 6 -15.23 19.53 -2.91
CA ARG A 6 -14.91 20.89 -3.38
C ARG A 6 -14.50 21.79 -2.21
N ARG A 7 -15.25 21.76 -1.11
CA ARG A 7 -14.94 22.57 0.08
C ARG A 7 -13.58 22.21 0.70
N ILE A 8 -13.21 20.93 0.66
CA ILE A 8 -11.89 20.47 1.13
C ILE A 8 -10.80 20.97 0.18
N THR A 9 -11.01 20.86 -1.14
CA THR A 9 -10.04 21.35 -2.13
C THR A 9 -9.84 22.87 -2.03
N ASP A 10 -10.91 23.65 -1.91
CA ASP A 10 -10.82 25.11 -1.76
C ASP A 10 -10.10 25.49 -0.46
N ALA A 11 -10.31 24.76 0.63
CA ALA A 11 -9.64 25.02 1.91
C ALA A 11 -8.14 24.69 1.90
N VAL A 12 -7.68 23.82 0.99
CA VAL A 12 -6.27 23.42 0.86
C VAL A 12 -5.57 24.15 -0.30
N ALA A 13 -6.33 24.83 -1.18
CA ALA A 13 -5.80 25.49 -2.37
C ALA A 13 -4.81 26.63 -2.07
N ASP A 14 -4.99 27.31 -0.93
CA ASP A 14 -4.15 28.44 -0.52
C ASP A 14 -2.98 28.01 0.40
N VAL A 15 -2.82 26.71 0.69
CA VAL A 15 -1.79 26.20 1.59
C VAL A 15 -0.58 25.73 0.79
N THR A 16 0.61 26.18 1.17
CA THR A 16 1.87 25.72 0.55
C THR A 16 2.19 24.28 0.95
N GLU A 17 3.00 23.59 0.15
CA GLU A 17 3.40 22.21 0.45
C GLU A 17 4.15 22.13 1.80
N GLU A 18 4.95 23.15 2.10
CA GLU A 18 5.71 23.29 3.34
C GLU A 18 4.80 23.44 4.56
N GLU A 19 3.82 24.35 4.51
CA GLU A 19 2.85 24.56 5.60
C GLU A 19 2.02 23.29 5.84
N LEU A 20 1.61 22.60 4.77
CA LEU A 20 0.91 21.33 4.88
C LEU A 20 1.78 20.25 5.54
N ALA A 21 3.06 20.18 5.18
CA ALA A 21 4.01 19.23 5.75
C ALA A 21 4.24 19.47 7.26
N GLU A 22 4.32 20.73 7.69
CA GLU A 22 4.44 21.10 9.10
C GLU A 22 3.19 20.70 9.91
N VAL A 23 2.00 21.02 9.40
CA VAL A 23 0.73 20.67 10.05
C VAL A 23 0.56 19.15 10.15
N LEU A 24 0.85 18.43 9.06
CA LEU A 24 0.78 16.96 9.04
C LEU A 24 1.81 16.35 10.01
N GLY A 25 3.03 16.90 10.06
CA GLY A 25 4.05 16.50 11.03
C GLY A 25 3.60 16.70 12.48
N ALA A 26 3.00 17.85 12.79
CA ALA A 26 2.45 18.16 14.12
C ALA A 26 1.29 17.23 14.52
N LEU A 27 0.49 16.77 13.55
CA LEU A 27 -0.56 15.76 13.73
C LEU A 27 -0.02 14.33 13.83
N GLY A 28 1.31 14.14 13.81
CA GLY A 28 1.96 12.84 13.90
C GLY A 28 1.95 12.04 12.60
N ALA A 29 1.59 12.66 11.46
CA ALA A 29 1.74 12.02 10.17
C ALA A 29 3.23 11.92 9.85
N GLN A 30 3.78 10.71 9.94
CA GLN A 30 5.14 10.48 9.49
C GLN A 30 5.16 10.63 7.98
N ARG A 31 5.97 11.59 7.50
CA ARG A 31 6.36 11.69 6.08
C ARG A 31 7.05 10.36 5.77
N ARG A 32 6.30 9.39 5.21
CA ARG A 32 6.92 8.14 4.76
C ARG A 32 7.97 8.59 3.75
N PRO A 33 9.28 8.34 3.99
CA PRO A 33 10.24 8.49 2.91
C PRO A 33 9.65 7.67 1.77
N GLN A 34 9.45 8.31 0.61
CA GLN A 34 9.06 7.59 -0.61
C GLN A 34 10.06 6.45 -0.71
N LYS A 35 9.62 5.26 -0.33
CA LYS A 35 10.49 4.11 -0.21
C LYS A 35 10.66 3.66 -1.63
N LEU A 36 11.59 4.33 -2.31
CA LEU A 36 12.09 3.98 -3.62
C LEU A 36 12.40 2.49 -3.54
N THR A 37 11.58 1.68 -4.22
CA THR A 37 11.77 0.23 -4.37
C THR A 37 11.94 -0.53 -3.05
N GLN A 38 10.84 -0.83 -2.36
CA GLN A 38 10.75 -2.19 -1.79
C GLN A 38 10.64 -3.12 -2.99
N ARG A 39 11.78 -3.53 -3.54
CA ARG A 39 11.89 -4.63 -4.48
C ARG A 39 11.29 -5.82 -3.75
N ALA A 40 10.02 -6.12 -4.04
CA ALA A 40 9.32 -7.25 -3.48
C ALA A 40 10.25 -8.45 -3.63
N VAL A 41 10.65 -9.06 -2.51
CA VAL A 41 11.40 -10.31 -2.52
C VAL A 41 10.43 -11.31 -3.14
N ARG A 42 10.53 -11.48 -4.46
CA ARG A 42 9.68 -12.41 -5.19
C ARG A 42 10.21 -13.78 -4.85
N THR A 43 9.60 -14.44 -3.87
CA THR A 43 9.67 -15.89 -3.75
C THR A 43 9.30 -16.43 -5.13
N PRO A 44 10.20 -17.15 -5.82
CA PRO A 44 9.89 -17.68 -7.14
C PRO A 44 8.70 -18.64 -7.01
N LEU A 45 7.77 -18.56 -7.96
CA LEU A 45 6.65 -19.50 -8.02
C LEU A 45 7.20 -20.92 -8.24
N PRO A 46 6.60 -21.95 -7.60
CA PRO A 46 6.97 -23.32 -7.90
C PRO A 46 6.72 -23.60 -9.39
N LEU A 47 7.69 -24.25 -10.03
CA LEU A 47 7.58 -24.67 -11.43
C LEU A 47 6.34 -25.59 -11.57
N PRO A 48 5.51 -25.42 -12.62
CA PRO A 48 4.45 -26.35 -12.93
C PRO A 48 5.06 -27.66 -13.46
N GLY A 49 5.52 -28.52 -12.56
CA GLY A 49 6.20 -29.76 -12.94
C GLY A 49 6.87 -30.54 -11.80
N GLY A 50 6.39 -30.41 -10.56
CA GLY A 50 6.95 -31.09 -9.39
C GLY A 50 5.99 -32.12 -8.79
N SER A 51 6.25 -33.40 -9.04
CA SER A 51 5.68 -34.59 -8.39
C SER A 51 4.19 -34.89 -8.62
N SER A 52 3.91 -35.76 -9.60
CA SER A 52 2.66 -36.52 -9.72
C SER A 52 2.56 -37.69 -8.71
N ASN A 53 3.22 -37.60 -7.56
CA ASN A 53 3.30 -38.69 -6.57
C ASN A 53 2.80 -38.28 -5.18
N ILE A 54 1.89 -37.31 -5.11
CA ILE A 54 1.10 -37.11 -3.89
C ILE A 54 0.03 -38.21 -3.85
N ARG A 55 0.35 -39.34 -3.21
CA ARG A 55 -0.66 -40.29 -2.75
C ARG A 55 -1.26 -39.74 -1.46
N SER A 56 -2.52 -39.32 -1.51
CA SER A 56 -3.28 -39.02 -0.30
C SER A 56 -3.54 -40.34 0.43
N GLU A 57 -2.93 -40.54 1.60
CA GLU A 57 -3.26 -41.65 2.50
C GLU A 57 -4.51 -41.39 3.34
N VAL A 58 -5.16 -40.24 3.14
CA VAL A 58 -6.39 -39.87 3.85
C VAL A 58 -7.57 -40.07 2.92
N GLU A 59 -8.42 -41.03 3.26
CA GLU A 59 -9.79 -41.15 2.79
C GLU A 59 -10.60 -40.03 3.47
N TRP A 60 -11.15 -39.10 2.68
CA TRP A 60 -12.11 -38.13 3.20
C TRP A 60 -13.47 -38.81 3.27
N ILE A 61 -13.95 -39.10 4.48
CA ILE A 61 -15.33 -39.50 4.77
C ILE A 61 -16.24 -38.29 4.65
#